data_AF-A0A2N2XXZ2-F1
#
_entry.id   AF-A0A2N2XXZ2-F1
#
_cell.length_a   1.000
_cell.length_b   1.000
_cell.length_c   1.000
_cell.angle_alpha   90.00
_cell.angle_beta   90.00
_cell.angle_gamma   90.00
#
_symmetry.space_group_name_H-M   'P 1'
#
loop_
_entity.id
_entity.type
_entity.pdbx_description
1 polymer ?
#
loop_
_entity_poly.entity_id
_entity_poly.type
_entity_poly.pdbx_seq_one_letter_code
_entity_poly.pdbx_strand_id
1 'polypeptide(L)'
;MSDQILEDYKAYYSTRVERFAGNANYANSYEAEKQMSNAMQSCNVLEDFKENAVSLSNACTIALVKDENLMEKKHFEKHQEIVRVKASERILSKIDACATSMDVATMAVEETNKTSMEISMDEAHRQFNYDWDQIDKVIIYENAVVPEKYKQDMMNSAQDIKNSMIEGVDTIEKNNHEWQAGWRLAPEKNLEHRHVRLLPFSTAHITEQIALYKSIINR
;
A
#
# COMPACT_ATOMS: atom_id res chain seq x y z
N MET A 1 -4.22 9.23 51.01
CA MET A 1 -4.68 9.73 49.70
C MET A 1 -3.74 9.29 48.57
N SER A 2 -2.44 9.07 48.83
CA SER A 2 -1.47 8.44 47.89
C SER A 2 -1.82 6.99 47.54
N ASP A 3 -2.28 6.20 48.51
CA ASP A 3 -2.45 4.76 48.33
C ASP A 3 -3.57 4.40 47.36
N GLN A 4 -4.66 5.17 47.35
CA GLN A 4 -5.75 4.99 46.39
C GLN A 4 -5.28 5.23 44.95
N ILE A 5 -4.44 6.24 44.73
CA ILE A 5 -3.95 6.58 43.39
C ILE A 5 -3.02 5.47 42.87
N LEU A 6 -2.14 4.92 43.71
CA LEU A 6 -1.28 3.81 43.32
C LEU A 6 -2.09 2.57 42.92
N GLU A 7 -3.10 2.21 43.71
CA GLU A 7 -3.98 1.08 43.40
C GLU A 7 -4.81 1.31 42.13
N ASP A 8 -5.27 2.54 41.88
CA ASP A 8 -5.95 2.91 40.63
C ASP A 8 -5.02 2.72 39.42
N TYR A 9 -3.74 3.11 39.51
CA TYR A 9 -2.75 2.87 38.45
C TYR A 9 -2.46 1.39 38.23
N LYS A 10 -2.33 0.60 39.31
CA LYS A 10 -2.16 -0.86 39.21
C LYS A 10 -3.35 -1.51 38.50
N ALA A 11 -4.58 -1.10 38.81
CA ALA A 11 -5.77 -1.58 38.14
C ALA A 11 -5.79 -1.17 36.65
N TYR A 12 -5.40 0.07 36.35
CA TYR A 12 -5.31 0.59 34.98
C TYR A 12 -4.35 -0.22 34.12
N TYR A 13 -3.12 -0.46 34.58
CA TYR A 13 -2.14 -1.22 33.82
C TYR A 13 -2.50 -2.71 33.71
N SER A 14 -3.19 -3.29 34.69
CA SER A 14 -3.73 -4.65 34.58
C SER A 14 -4.77 -4.75 33.45
N THR A 15 -5.69 -3.79 33.39
CA THR A 15 -6.71 -3.72 32.33
C THR A 15 -6.10 -3.58 30.93
N ARG A 16 -4.98 -2.87 30.80
CA ARG A 16 -4.27 -2.75 29.51
C ARG A 16 -3.77 -4.08 28.97
N VAL A 17 -3.29 -4.98 29.84
CA VAL A 17 -2.85 -6.33 29.45
C VAL A 17 -4.03 -7.16 28.94
N GLU A 18 -5.18 -7.07 29.63
CA GLU A 18 -6.40 -7.80 29.28
C GLU A 18 -6.90 -7.46 27.87
N ARG A 19 -6.69 -6.22 27.40
CA ARG A 19 -7.03 -5.79 26.04
C ARG A 19 -6.42 -6.71 24.96
N PHE A 20 -5.23 -7.24 25.20
CA PHE A 20 -4.52 -8.09 24.23
C PHE A 20 -4.54 -9.58 24.59
N ALA A 21 -5.06 -9.93 25.77
CA ALA A 21 -5.06 -11.30 26.26
C ALA A 21 -5.82 -12.25 25.32
N GLY A 22 -5.19 -13.38 24.99
CA GLY A 22 -5.79 -14.41 24.13
C GLY A 22 -5.89 -14.05 22.65
N ASN A 23 -5.41 -12.87 22.22
CA ASN A 23 -5.42 -12.47 20.82
C ASN A 23 -4.09 -12.79 20.13
N ALA A 24 -4.08 -13.81 19.28
CA ALA A 24 -2.88 -14.25 18.58
C ALA A 24 -2.27 -13.20 17.65
N ASN A 25 -3.06 -12.21 17.20
CA ASN A 25 -2.57 -11.13 16.36
C ASN A 25 -1.80 -10.05 17.12
N TYR A 26 -1.89 -10.02 18.46
CA TYR A 26 -1.26 -9.02 19.31
C TYR A 26 -0.33 -9.65 20.35
N ALA A 27 0.38 -10.71 19.96
CA ALA A 27 1.22 -11.47 20.88
C ALA A 27 2.39 -10.64 21.42
N ASN A 28 3.01 -9.79 20.60
CA ASN A 28 4.11 -8.94 21.06
C ASN A 28 3.58 -7.86 22.03
N SER A 29 2.45 -7.24 21.68
CA SER A 29 1.79 -6.20 22.49
C SER A 29 1.37 -6.74 23.85
N TYR A 30 0.82 -7.96 23.88
CA TYR A 30 0.48 -8.63 25.13
C TYR A 30 1.68 -8.79 26.05
N GLU A 31 2.81 -9.29 25.55
CA GLU A 31 4.01 -9.47 26.37
C GLU A 31 4.62 -8.13 26.84
N ALA A 32 4.63 -7.11 25.99
CA ALA A 32 5.13 -5.78 26.37
C ALA A 32 4.23 -5.09 27.42
N GLU A 33 2.91 -5.13 27.23
CA GLU A 33 1.95 -4.59 28.20
C GLU A 33 2.01 -5.36 29.53
N LYS A 34 2.21 -6.67 29.48
CA LYS A 34 2.40 -7.50 30.67
C LYS A 34 3.65 -7.11 31.45
N GLN A 35 4.75 -6.81 30.76
CA GLN A 35 5.96 -6.27 31.42
C GLN A 35 5.70 -4.90 32.05
N MET A 36 5.01 -4.00 31.35
CA MET A 36 4.61 -2.69 31.87
C MET A 36 3.73 -2.81 33.12
N SER A 37 2.74 -3.72 33.08
CA SER A 37 1.86 -3.98 34.22
C SER A 37 2.60 -4.58 35.40
N ASN A 38 3.44 -5.60 35.18
CA ASN A 38 4.24 -6.22 36.23
C ASN A 38 5.15 -5.21 36.93
N ALA A 39 5.76 -4.29 36.16
CA ALA A 39 6.55 -3.21 36.73
C ALA A 39 5.71 -2.32 37.66
N MET A 40 4.50 -1.90 37.24
CA MET A 40 3.59 -1.13 38.10
C MET A 40 3.11 -1.93 39.33
N GLN A 41 2.80 -3.22 39.17
CA GLN A 41 2.37 -4.07 40.30
C GLN A 41 3.45 -4.18 41.37
N SER A 42 4.72 -4.13 40.97
CA SER A 42 5.87 -4.22 41.88
C SER A 42 6.19 -2.92 42.64
N CYS A 43 5.58 -1.79 42.26
CA CYS A 43 5.82 -0.49 42.89
C CYS A 43 5.15 -0.40 44.26
N ASN A 44 5.89 0.13 45.25
CA ASN A 44 5.35 0.47 46.56
C ASN A 44 4.92 1.94 46.63
N VAL A 45 5.53 2.79 45.79
CA VAL A 45 5.13 4.19 45.55
C VAL A 45 5.22 4.50 44.05
N LEU A 46 4.52 5.53 43.58
CA LEU A 46 4.47 5.86 42.15
C LEU A 46 5.83 6.28 41.58
N GLU A 47 6.67 6.88 42.41
CA GLU A 47 8.02 7.30 42.04
C GLU A 47 8.89 6.13 41.57
N ASP A 48 8.67 4.93 42.11
CA ASP A 48 9.40 3.69 41.72
C ASP A 48 9.22 3.38 40.22
N PHE A 49 8.09 3.78 39.64
CA PHE A 49 7.78 3.50 38.25
C PHE A 49 8.50 4.42 37.27
N LYS A 50 8.86 5.63 37.73
CA LYS A 50 9.33 6.72 36.86
C LYS A 50 10.59 6.38 36.08
N GLU A 51 11.50 5.62 36.68
CA GLU A 51 12.79 5.25 36.07
C GLU A 51 12.62 4.32 34.85
N ASN A 52 11.60 3.46 34.86
CA ASN A 52 11.38 2.45 33.82
C ASN A 52 10.22 2.80 32.86
N ALA A 53 9.33 3.71 33.25
CA ALA A 53 8.10 4.03 32.52
C ALA A 53 8.34 4.38 31.05
N VAL A 54 9.38 5.18 30.75
CA VAL A 54 9.68 5.61 29.38
C VAL A 54 10.14 4.44 28.53
N SER A 55 11.09 3.63 29.03
CA SER A 55 11.62 2.48 28.31
C SER A 55 10.53 1.44 28.04
N LEU A 56 9.71 1.14 29.04
CA LEU A 56 8.59 0.20 28.90
C LEU A 56 7.49 0.73 27.96
N SER A 57 7.22 2.04 27.98
CA SER A 57 6.30 2.67 27.04
C SER A 57 6.80 2.58 25.58
N ASN A 58 8.10 2.80 25.37
CA ASN A 58 8.73 2.63 24.06
C ASN A 58 8.62 1.16 23.60
N ALA A 59 8.88 0.21 24.49
CA ALA A 59 8.72 -1.22 24.20
C ALA A 59 7.28 -1.60 23.81
N CYS A 60 6.28 -1.06 24.50
CA CYS A 60 4.87 -1.24 24.13
C CYS A 60 4.57 -0.67 22.74
N THR A 61 5.13 0.50 22.40
CA THR A 61 4.96 1.11 21.07
C THR A 61 5.56 0.24 19.97
N ILE A 62 6.80 -0.23 20.17
CA ILE A 62 7.50 -1.12 19.24
C ILE A 62 6.70 -2.40 19.03
N ALA A 63 6.22 -3.01 20.11
CA ALA A 63 5.45 -4.24 20.06
C ALA A 63 4.13 -4.08 19.28
N LEU A 64 3.40 -2.98 19.50
CA LEU A 64 2.16 -2.70 18.79
C LEU A 64 2.38 -2.55 17.29
N VAL A 65 3.35 -1.72 16.88
CA VAL A 65 3.64 -1.51 15.46
C VAL A 65 4.12 -2.81 14.80
N LYS A 66 4.87 -3.67 15.53
CA LYS A 66 5.28 -5.00 15.04
C LYS A 66 4.06 -5.89 14.77
N ASP A 67 3.12 -5.98 15.70
CA ASP A 67 1.90 -6.75 15.54
C ASP A 67 1.04 -6.24 14.37
N GLU A 68 0.86 -4.93 14.26
CA GLU A 68 0.12 -4.28 13.17
C GLU A 68 0.73 -4.61 11.80
N ASN A 69 2.05 -4.50 11.67
CA ASN A 69 2.73 -4.78 10.41
C ASN A 69 2.80 -6.28 10.10
N LEU A 70 2.82 -7.18 11.09
CA LEU A 70 2.68 -8.61 10.87
C LEU A 70 1.29 -8.97 10.32
N MET A 71 0.24 -8.35 10.86
CA MET A 71 -1.12 -8.52 10.34
C MET A 71 -1.27 -7.98 8.91
N GLU A 72 -0.78 -6.76 8.67
CA GLU A 72 -0.84 -6.12 7.36
C GLU A 72 -0.04 -6.90 6.30
N LYS A 73 1.17 -7.34 6.65
CA LYS A 73 1.98 -8.22 5.80
C LYS A 73 1.21 -9.47 5.41
N LYS A 74 0.63 -10.18 6.39
CA LYS A 74 -0.16 -11.40 6.14
C LYS A 74 -1.38 -11.12 5.24
N HIS A 75 -2.03 -9.96 5.41
CA HIS A 75 -3.13 -9.54 4.56
C HIS A 75 -2.68 -9.36 3.11
N PHE A 76 -1.60 -8.61 2.87
CA PHE A 76 -1.09 -8.38 1.52
C PHE A 76 -0.54 -9.63 0.86
N GLU A 77 0.17 -10.49 1.60
CA GLU A 77 0.65 -11.79 1.10
C GLU A 77 -0.51 -12.69 0.65
N LYS A 78 -1.58 -12.79 1.45
CA LYS A 78 -2.79 -13.53 1.08
C LYS A 78 -3.39 -13.07 -0.25
N HIS A 79 -3.28 -11.78 -0.54
CA HIS A 79 -3.81 -11.15 -1.75
C HIS A 79 -2.79 -10.97 -2.87
N GLN A 80 -1.59 -11.56 -2.73
CA GLN A 80 -0.49 -11.48 -3.70
C GLN A 80 -0.09 -10.03 -4.04
N GLU A 81 -0.18 -9.14 -3.06
CA GLU A 81 0.14 -7.72 -3.18
C GLU A 81 1.63 -7.44 -2.97
N ILE A 82 2.43 -7.73 -4.00
CA ILE A 82 3.90 -7.67 -3.94
C ILE A 82 4.50 -6.26 -3.78
N VAL A 83 3.71 -5.21 -4.05
CA VAL A 83 4.17 -3.81 -3.91
C VAL A 83 3.76 -3.26 -2.55
N ARG A 84 2.49 -3.42 -2.16
CA ARG A 84 1.95 -2.88 -0.90
C ARG A 84 2.58 -3.54 0.34
N VAL A 85 2.92 -4.82 0.25
CA VAL A 85 3.58 -5.58 1.35
C VAL A 85 4.93 -4.99 1.77
N LYS A 86 5.61 -4.27 0.87
CA LYS A 86 6.98 -3.78 1.10
C LYS A 86 7.09 -2.81 2.28
N ALA A 87 6.05 -2.02 2.56
CA ALA A 87 6.04 -1.14 3.72
C ALA A 87 6.21 -1.96 5.00
N SER A 88 5.35 -2.96 5.18
CA SER A 88 5.37 -3.82 6.36
C SER A 88 6.67 -4.62 6.45
N GLU A 89 7.19 -5.12 5.34
CA GLU A 89 8.49 -5.81 5.32
C GLU A 89 9.66 -4.93 5.78
N ARG A 90 9.73 -3.70 5.26
CA ARG A 90 10.79 -2.75 5.61
C ARG A 90 10.68 -2.31 7.06
N ILE A 91 9.46 -2.02 7.54
CA ILE A 91 9.21 -1.64 8.93
C ILE A 91 9.62 -2.78 9.86
N LEU A 92 9.16 -4.02 9.61
CA LEU A 92 9.50 -5.18 10.42
C LEU A 92 11.01 -5.46 10.45
N SER A 93 11.73 -5.17 9.36
CA SER A 93 13.19 -5.35 9.31
C SER A 93 13.99 -4.31 10.12
N LYS A 94 13.39 -3.18 10.46
CA LYS A 94 14.06 -2.04 11.10
C LYS A 94 13.59 -1.76 12.53
N ILE A 95 12.36 -2.16 12.86
CA ILE A 95 11.69 -1.72 14.09
C ILE A 95 12.43 -2.10 15.37
N ASP A 96 13.11 -3.25 15.39
CA ASP A 96 13.86 -3.72 16.56
C ASP A 96 15.13 -2.87 16.82
N ALA A 97 15.52 -1.98 15.90
CA ALA A 97 16.62 -1.03 16.07
C ALA A 97 16.16 0.36 16.58
N CYS A 98 14.85 0.62 16.65
CA CYS A 98 14.32 1.88 17.16
C CYS A 98 14.43 1.94 18.70
N ALA A 99 14.90 3.07 19.25
CA ALA A 99 15.07 3.23 20.69
C ALA A 99 13.86 3.92 21.35
N THR A 100 13.15 4.77 20.60
CA THR A 100 12.05 5.58 21.12
C THR A 100 10.79 5.48 20.26
N SER A 101 9.62 5.78 20.84
CA SER A 101 8.37 5.89 20.08
C SER A 101 8.46 6.91 18.93
N MET A 102 9.29 7.97 19.08
CA MET A 102 9.51 8.95 18.02
C MET A 102 10.33 8.37 16.86
N ASP A 103 11.34 7.55 17.14
CA ASP A 103 12.11 6.85 16.12
C ASP A 103 11.21 5.90 15.32
N VAL A 104 10.35 5.16 16.03
CA VAL A 104 9.35 4.26 15.40
C VAL A 104 8.43 5.06 14.48
N ALA A 105 7.87 6.17 14.96
CA ALA A 105 6.97 7.01 14.17
C ALA A 105 7.66 7.57 12.91
N THR A 106 8.87 8.11 13.07
CA THR A 106 9.66 8.65 11.96
C THR A 106 9.98 7.57 10.92
N MET A 107 10.50 6.43 11.36
CA MET A 107 10.85 5.30 10.49
C MET A 107 9.62 4.75 9.76
N ALA A 108 8.50 4.57 10.46
CA ALA A 108 7.26 4.07 9.85
C ALA A 108 6.73 5.02 8.77
N VAL A 109 6.75 6.35 9.01
CA VAL A 109 6.35 7.35 8.01
C VAL A 109 7.27 7.32 6.80
N GLU A 110 8.58 7.27 7.00
CA GLU A 110 9.55 7.21 5.89
C GLU A 110 9.34 5.99 4.99
N GLU A 111 9.17 4.80 5.58
CA GLU A 111 8.98 3.55 4.81
C GLU A 111 7.60 3.48 4.14
N THR A 112 6.57 4.05 4.79
CA THR A 112 5.24 4.17 4.21
C THR A 112 5.23 5.14 3.02
N ASN A 113 5.92 6.27 3.12
CA ASN A 113 6.02 7.25 2.03
C ASN A 113 6.78 6.67 0.83
N LYS A 114 7.90 5.97 1.05
CA LYS A 114 8.62 5.26 -0.01
C LYS A 114 7.71 4.28 -0.74
N THR A 115 6.97 3.47 0.03
CA THR A 115 6.05 2.47 -0.54
C THR A 115 4.87 3.12 -1.26
N SER A 116 4.37 4.26 -0.75
CA SER A 116 3.30 5.01 -1.41
C SER A 116 3.69 5.47 -2.81
N MET A 117 4.92 5.95 -2.99
CA MET A 117 5.45 6.26 -4.33
C MET A 117 5.52 5.02 -5.22
N GLU A 118 6.01 3.89 -4.70
CA GLU A 118 6.07 2.63 -5.46
C GLU A 118 4.68 2.14 -5.87
N ILE A 119 3.67 2.28 -4.99
CA ILE A 119 2.27 1.98 -5.31
C ILE A 119 1.78 2.90 -6.42
N SER A 120 2.00 4.21 -6.33
CA SER A 120 1.57 5.15 -7.39
C SER A 120 2.21 4.82 -8.74
N MET A 121 3.51 4.46 -8.76
CA MET A 121 4.21 4.08 -9.99
C MET A 121 3.70 2.76 -10.58
N ASP A 122 3.36 1.79 -9.73
CA ASP A 122 2.75 0.52 -10.14
C ASP A 122 1.33 0.72 -10.69
N GLU A 123 0.52 1.52 -10.00
CA GLU A 123 -0.86 1.79 -10.40
C GLU A 123 -0.97 2.67 -11.63
N ALA A 124 0.03 3.50 -11.92
CA ALA A 124 0.10 4.27 -13.16
C ALA A 124 0.12 3.39 -14.42
N HIS A 125 0.55 2.12 -14.33
CA HIS A 125 0.43 1.17 -15.44
C HIS A 125 -1.03 0.84 -15.80
N ARG A 126 -1.99 1.18 -14.95
CA ARG A 126 -3.42 1.05 -15.23
C ARG A 126 -3.94 2.10 -16.23
N GLN A 127 -3.09 2.99 -16.77
CA GLN A 127 -3.45 3.87 -17.90
C GLN A 127 -4.14 3.09 -19.03
N PHE A 128 -3.64 1.90 -19.34
CA PHE A 128 -4.25 0.97 -20.29
C PHE A 128 -5.75 0.71 -20.02
N ASN A 129 -6.16 0.59 -18.76
CA ASN A 129 -7.57 0.34 -18.42
C ASN A 129 -8.46 1.55 -18.72
N TYR A 130 -7.91 2.77 -18.60
CA TYR A 130 -8.63 4.00 -18.97
C TYR A 130 -8.75 4.15 -20.49
N ASP A 131 -7.76 3.66 -21.24
CA ASP A 131 -7.75 3.73 -22.70
C ASP A 131 -8.49 2.56 -23.37
N TRP A 132 -9.02 1.61 -22.59
CA TRP A 132 -9.65 0.41 -23.14
C TRP A 132 -10.83 0.75 -24.06
N ASP A 133 -11.69 1.71 -23.67
CA ASP A 133 -12.81 2.15 -24.51
C ASP A 133 -12.34 2.87 -25.78
N GLN A 134 -11.17 3.50 -25.74
CA GLN A 134 -10.56 4.14 -26.90
C GLN A 134 -10.07 3.12 -27.92
N ILE A 135 -9.51 1.98 -27.46
CA ILE A 135 -9.14 0.87 -28.35
C ILE A 135 -10.38 0.39 -29.10
N ASP A 136 -11.49 0.16 -28.39
CA ASP A 136 -12.74 -0.27 -29.00
C ASP A 136 -13.25 0.75 -30.03
N LYS A 137 -13.19 2.05 -29.73
CA LYS A 137 -13.59 3.11 -30.68
C LYS A 137 -12.70 3.15 -31.91
N VAL A 138 -11.38 2.98 -31.76
CA VAL A 138 -10.46 2.88 -32.89
C VAL A 138 -10.87 1.74 -33.81
N ILE A 139 -11.10 0.54 -33.25
CA ILE A 139 -11.53 -0.63 -34.01
C ILE A 139 -12.86 -0.37 -34.73
N ILE A 140 -13.84 0.22 -34.03
CA ILE A 140 -15.15 0.55 -34.60
C ILE A 140 -15.00 1.50 -35.79
N TYR A 141 -14.24 2.58 -35.65
CA TYR A 141 -14.09 3.58 -36.71
C TYR A 141 -13.27 3.07 -37.89
N GLU A 142 -12.22 2.30 -37.65
CA GLU A 142 -11.41 1.69 -38.73
C GLU A 142 -12.19 0.68 -39.56
N ASN A 143 -13.19 0.02 -38.95
CA ASN A 143 -13.99 -1.01 -39.60
C ASN A 143 -15.43 -0.54 -39.92
N ALA A 144 -15.71 0.76 -39.82
CA ALA A 144 -17.04 1.30 -40.00
C ALA A 144 -17.55 1.11 -41.44
N VAL A 145 -18.67 0.39 -41.59
CA VAL A 145 -19.35 0.22 -42.89
C VAL A 145 -20.31 1.39 -43.12
N VAL A 146 -19.79 2.47 -43.71
CA VAL A 146 -20.51 3.72 -43.98
C VAL A 146 -20.48 4.10 -45.47
N PRO A 147 -21.41 4.94 -45.95
CA PRO A 147 -21.33 5.52 -47.30
C PRO A 147 -19.98 6.16 -47.57
N GLU A 148 -19.50 6.08 -48.82
CA GLU A 148 -18.15 6.52 -49.22
C GLU A 148 -17.77 7.92 -48.72
N LYS A 149 -18.72 8.86 -48.79
CA LYS A 149 -18.52 10.25 -48.35
C LYS A 149 -18.15 10.42 -46.86
N TYR A 150 -18.43 9.42 -46.02
CA TYR A 150 -18.12 9.44 -44.58
C TYR A 150 -16.92 8.58 -44.20
N LYS A 151 -16.37 7.79 -45.11
CA LYS A 151 -15.25 6.88 -44.78
C LYS A 151 -14.03 7.64 -44.26
N GLN A 152 -13.70 8.76 -44.89
CA GLN A 152 -12.57 9.59 -44.47
C GLN A 152 -12.79 10.16 -43.06
N ASP A 153 -14.02 10.58 -42.73
CA ASP A 153 -14.34 11.12 -41.40
C ASP A 153 -14.16 10.06 -40.30
N MET A 154 -14.52 8.80 -40.59
CA MET A 154 -14.28 7.68 -39.67
C MET A 154 -12.79 7.41 -39.49
N MET A 155 -12.01 7.38 -40.58
CA MET A 155 -10.55 7.21 -40.48
C MET A 155 -9.88 8.35 -39.70
N ASN A 156 -10.32 9.59 -39.91
CA ASN A 156 -9.81 10.74 -39.16
C ASN A 156 -10.14 10.62 -37.68
N SER A 157 -11.38 10.22 -37.34
CA SER A 157 -11.79 10.00 -35.94
C SER A 157 -10.96 8.92 -35.25
N ALA A 158 -10.67 7.82 -35.96
CA ALA A 158 -9.77 6.78 -35.45
C ALA A 158 -8.36 7.33 -35.19
N GLN A 159 -7.82 8.11 -36.13
CA GLN A 159 -6.49 8.69 -36.00
C GLN A 159 -6.40 9.71 -34.85
N ASP A 160 -7.42 10.54 -34.66
CA ASP A 160 -7.49 11.51 -33.56
C ASP A 160 -7.46 10.80 -32.20
N ILE A 161 -8.18 9.68 -32.06
CA ILE A 161 -8.16 8.87 -30.85
C ILE A 161 -6.78 8.25 -30.62
N LYS A 162 -6.15 7.67 -31.66
CA LYS A 162 -4.79 7.14 -31.55
C LYS A 162 -3.80 8.20 -31.09
N ASN A 163 -3.87 9.40 -31.67
CA ASN A 163 -3.01 10.53 -31.28
C ASN A 163 -3.24 10.91 -29.81
N SER A 164 -4.51 11.00 -29.38
CA SER A 164 -4.85 11.28 -27.98
C SER A 164 -4.32 10.22 -27.01
N MET A 165 -4.35 8.93 -27.39
CA MET A 165 -3.79 7.85 -26.57
C MET A 165 -2.26 7.99 -26.47
N ILE A 166 -1.58 8.26 -27.58
CA ILE A 166 -0.12 8.47 -27.61
C ILE A 166 0.27 9.66 -26.71
N GLU A 167 -0.43 10.79 -26.85
CA GLU A 167 -0.20 11.98 -26.04
C GLU A 167 -0.46 11.74 -24.55
N GLY A 168 -1.49 10.94 -24.22
CA GLY A 168 -1.78 10.49 -22.87
C GLY A 168 -0.62 9.68 -22.26
N VAL A 169 -0.09 8.73 -23.04
CA VAL A 169 1.09 7.93 -22.65
C VAL A 169 2.33 8.80 -22.46
N ASP A 170 2.61 9.71 -23.39
CA ASP A 170 3.77 10.60 -23.28
C ASP A 170 3.65 11.53 -22.07
N THR A 171 2.43 11.99 -21.76
CA THR A 171 2.15 12.83 -20.58
C THR A 171 2.37 12.06 -19.28
N ILE A 172 1.82 10.85 -19.14
CA ILE A 172 2.00 10.05 -17.92
C ILE A 172 3.46 9.63 -17.74
N GLU A 173 4.16 9.25 -18.82
CA GLU A 173 5.59 8.93 -18.77
C GLU A 173 6.42 10.14 -18.34
N LYS A 174 6.13 11.33 -18.89
CA LYS A 174 6.80 12.57 -18.50
C LYS A 174 6.56 12.92 -17.03
N ASN A 175 5.30 12.87 -16.57
CA ASN A 175 4.94 13.21 -15.19
C ASN A 175 5.57 12.23 -14.19
N ASN A 176 5.56 10.93 -14.51
CA ASN A 176 6.14 9.91 -13.63
C ASN A 176 7.66 9.91 -13.63
N HIS A 177 8.31 10.41 -14.69
CA HIS A 177 9.77 10.56 -14.73
C HIS A 177 10.30 11.48 -13.61
N GLU A 178 9.51 12.46 -13.16
CA GLU A 178 9.86 13.35 -12.06
C GLU A 178 9.98 12.61 -10.72
N TRP A 179 9.24 11.50 -10.57
CA TRP A 179 9.19 10.69 -9.35
C TRP A 179 10.07 9.44 -9.44
N GLN A 180 10.17 8.84 -10.62
CA GLN A 180 11.00 7.69 -10.91
C GLN A 180 11.70 7.88 -12.27
N ALA A 181 12.97 8.25 -12.22
CA ALA A 181 13.78 8.46 -13.41
C ALA A 181 13.77 7.20 -14.30
N GLY A 182 13.43 7.41 -15.58
CA GLY A 182 13.35 6.34 -16.57
C GLY A 182 12.07 5.50 -16.49
N TRP A 183 11.07 5.87 -15.69
CA TRP A 183 9.77 5.21 -15.70
C TRP A 183 9.15 5.26 -17.10
N ARG A 184 8.64 4.11 -17.55
CA ARG A 184 7.95 3.92 -18.83
C ARG A 184 6.70 3.10 -18.60
N LEU A 185 5.67 3.37 -19.38
CA LEU A 185 4.44 2.60 -19.29
C LEU A 185 4.72 1.14 -19.71
N ALA A 186 4.35 0.21 -18.84
CA ALA A 186 4.46 -1.23 -19.06
C ALA A 186 3.06 -1.87 -18.93
N PRO A 187 2.22 -1.84 -19.99
CA PRO A 187 0.84 -2.32 -19.93
C PRO A 187 0.73 -3.78 -19.47
N GLU A 188 1.75 -4.60 -19.76
CA GLU A 188 1.86 -5.99 -19.33
C GLU A 188 1.82 -6.19 -17.80
N LYS A 189 2.12 -5.14 -17.02
CA LYS A 189 1.93 -5.15 -15.56
C LYS A 189 0.49 -5.45 -15.17
N ASN A 190 -0.48 -5.11 -16.02
CA ASN A 190 -1.89 -5.43 -15.78
C ASN A 190 -2.21 -6.94 -15.86
N LEU A 191 -1.27 -7.78 -16.32
CA LEU A 191 -1.39 -9.24 -16.28
C LEU A 191 -1.01 -9.85 -14.92
N GLU A 192 -0.41 -9.06 -14.03
CA GLU A 192 -0.08 -9.52 -12.68
C GLU A 192 -1.36 -9.62 -11.81
N HIS A 193 -1.43 -10.61 -10.92
CA HIS A 193 -2.65 -10.96 -10.16
C HIS A 193 -3.38 -9.77 -9.53
N ARG A 194 -2.63 -8.84 -8.92
CA ARG A 194 -3.17 -7.65 -8.24
C ARG A 194 -3.93 -6.68 -9.15
N HIS A 195 -3.59 -6.65 -10.45
CA HIS A 195 -4.28 -5.82 -11.45
C HIS A 195 -5.41 -6.61 -12.11
N VAL A 196 -5.15 -7.86 -12.51
CA VAL A 196 -6.14 -8.73 -13.18
C VAL A 196 -7.40 -8.88 -12.34
N ARG A 197 -7.29 -9.05 -11.01
CA ARG A 197 -8.45 -9.23 -10.13
C ARG A 197 -9.42 -8.04 -10.09
N LEU A 198 -8.99 -6.87 -10.60
CA LEU A 198 -9.81 -5.65 -10.67
C LEU A 198 -10.61 -5.58 -11.98
N LEU A 199 -10.31 -6.45 -12.94
CA LEU A 199 -10.94 -6.47 -14.25
C LEU A 199 -11.96 -7.61 -14.32
N PRO A 200 -13.18 -7.37 -14.85
CA PRO A 200 -14.20 -8.42 -15.01
C PRO A 200 -13.96 -9.31 -16.24
N PHE A 201 -12.75 -9.28 -16.82
CA PHE A 201 -12.41 -9.93 -18.09
C PHE A 201 -11.46 -11.10 -17.89
N SER A 202 -11.49 -12.05 -18.84
CA SER A 202 -10.53 -13.15 -18.85
C SER A 202 -9.11 -12.65 -19.14
N THR A 203 -8.09 -13.33 -18.60
CA THR A 203 -6.68 -13.02 -18.87
C THR A 203 -6.35 -13.08 -20.38
N ALA A 204 -6.98 -13.99 -21.13
CA ALA A 204 -6.81 -14.07 -22.58
C ALA A 204 -7.26 -12.78 -23.28
N HIS A 205 -8.43 -12.24 -22.90
CA HIS A 205 -8.95 -11.00 -23.47
C HIS A 205 -8.10 -9.78 -23.06
N ILE A 206 -7.62 -9.73 -21.82
CA ILE A 206 -6.69 -8.68 -21.36
C ILE A 206 -5.40 -8.71 -22.19
N THR A 207 -4.86 -9.91 -22.46
CA THR A 207 -3.64 -10.07 -23.25
C THR A 207 -3.82 -9.57 -24.69
N GLU A 208 -4.95 -9.90 -25.32
CA GLU A 208 -5.31 -9.41 -26.65
C GLU A 208 -5.39 -7.88 -26.69
N GLN A 209 -6.07 -7.30 -25.70
CA GLN A 209 -6.27 -5.84 -25.62
C GLN A 209 -4.96 -5.10 -25.33
N ILE A 210 -4.07 -5.68 -24.52
CA ILE A 210 -2.71 -5.15 -24.34
C ILE A 210 -1.95 -5.15 -25.68
N ALA A 211 -2.04 -6.22 -26.47
CA ALA A 211 -1.36 -6.29 -27.77
C ALA A 211 -1.89 -5.22 -28.74
N LEU A 212 -3.21 -5.02 -28.80
CA LEU A 212 -3.85 -3.96 -29.58
C LEU A 212 -3.40 -2.57 -29.10
N TYR A 213 -3.45 -2.32 -27.78
CA TYR A 213 -3.01 -1.07 -27.17
C TYR A 213 -1.57 -0.74 -27.56
N LYS A 214 -0.65 -1.69 -27.38
CA LYS A 214 0.77 -1.56 -27.75
C LYS A 214 0.97 -1.23 -29.23
N SER A 215 0.16 -1.82 -30.10
CA SER A 215 0.20 -1.51 -31.54
C SER A 215 -0.22 -0.07 -31.87
N ILE A 216 -1.06 0.54 -31.03
CA ILE A 216 -1.51 1.93 -31.18
C ILE A 216 -0.46 2.90 -30.61
N ILE A 217 0.01 2.66 -29.38
CA ILE A 217 0.89 3.60 -28.66
C ILE A 217 2.38 3.44 -28.99
N ASN A 218 2.73 2.42 -29.79
CA ASN A 218 4.09 2.10 -30.21
C ASN A 218 5.06 1.94 -29.01
N ARG A 219 4.68 1.04 -28.09
CA ARG A 219 5.45 0.58 -26.92
C ARG A 219 5.38 -0.94 -26.83
#